data_AF-A0A426RB28-F1
#
_entry.id   AF-A0A426RB28-F1
#
_cell.length_a   1.000
_cell.length_b   1.000
_cell.length_c   1.000
_cell.angle_alpha   90.00
_cell.angle_beta   90.00
_cell.angle_gamma   90.00
#
_symmetry.space_group_name_H-M   'P 1'
#
loop_
_entity.id
_entity.type
_entity.pdbx_description
1 polymer ?
#
loop_
_entity_poly.entity_id
_entity_poly.type
_entity_poly.pdbx_seq_one_letter_code
_entity_poly.pdbx_strand_id
1 'polypeptide(L)'
;MKILKTGLLLSALSIFLLSCKTSAQSSTIQSVTYSETFGRGGATSVTATKDSLEASARGGKMSEFPSFKKKMSSKDWQKLISGLDISLLEATKSGERRGLYDGSDEIFRIKTSEKEYEFYNVPAESAGYKQLEQLKKALNNLVSQNKQ
;
A
#
# COMPACT_ATOMS: atom_id res chain seq x y z
N MET A 1 12.63 48.34 -52.29
CA MET A 1 13.25 47.00 -52.20
C MET A 1 14.41 47.09 -51.21
N LYS A 2 14.61 46.07 -50.34
CA LYS A 2 15.39 45.99 -49.05
C LYS A 2 14.45 46.03 -47.84
N ILE A 3 13.68 44.96 -47.58
CA ILE A 3 14.01 43.72 -46.84
C ILE A 3 14.32 43.98 -45.35
N LEU A 4 13.35 43.56 -44.54
CA LEU A 4 13.33 43.11 -43.15
C LEU A 4 14.61 43.30 -42.31
N LYS A 5 14.44 43.99 -41.16
CA LYS A 5 15.17 43.68 -39.93
C LYS A 5 14.18 43.18 -38.89
N THR A 6 14.23 41.88 -38.70
CA THR A 6 13.51 41.05 -37.75
C THR A 6 13.69 41.53 -36.31
N GLY A 7 12.66 42.14 -35.75
CA GLY A 7 12.49 42.31 -34.30
C GLY A 7 12.05 40.98 -33.68
N LEU A 8 12.96 40.01 -33.58
CA LEU A 8 12.73 38.73 -32.92
C LEU A 8 13.10 38.87 -31.43
N LEU A 9 12.31 39.60 -30.66
CA LEU A 9 12.50 39.73 -29.21
C LEU A 9 11.15 39.67 -28.48
N LEU A 10 10.34 38.64 -28.73
CA LEU A 10 9.12 38.43 -27.95
C LEU A 10 8.72 36.93 -27.89
N SER A 11 9.68 36.04 -27.60
CA SER A 11 9.41 34.59 -27.49
C SER A 11 10.29 33.91 -26.43
N ALA A 12 10.49 34.54 -25.27
CA ALA A 12 11.31 33.95 -24.20
C ALA A 12 10.73 34.09 -22.78
N LEU A 13 9.41 34.32 -22.63
CA LEU A 13 8.81 34.47 -21.30
C LEU A 13 7.54 33.62 -21.04
N SER A 14 7.17 32.71 -21.94
CA SER A 14 5.94 31.92 -21.79
C SER A 14 6.12 30.52 -21.20
N ILE A 15 7.35 30.08 -20.91
CA ILE A 15 7.64 28.69 -20.45
C ILE A 15 7.67 28.58 -18.91
N PHE A 16 7.55 29.69 -18.17
CA PHE A 16 7.61 29.66 -16.70
C PHE A 16 6.27 29.42 -15.97
N LEU A 17 5.18 29.11 -16.68
CA LEU A 17 3.86 28.88 -16.07
C LEU A 17 3.39 27.41 -16.04
N LEU A 18 4.27 26.44 -16.32
CA LEU A 18 4.11 25.10 -15.76
C LEU A 18 4.62 25.11 -14.32
N SER A 19 4.02 25.98 -13.50
CA SER A 19 3.92 25.71 -12.08
C SER A 19 3.04 24.47 -11.96
N CYS A 20 3.68 23.29 -12.02
CA CYS A 20 3.15 22.12 -11.35
C CYS A 20 2.95 22.55 -9.90
N LYS A 21 1.74 22.99 -9.58
CA LYS A 21 1.20 22.77 -8.25
C LYS A 21 1.12 21.25 -8.13
N THR A 22 2.24 20.62 -7.79
CA THR A 22 2.17 19.37 -7.04
C THR A 22 1.51 19.80 -5.74
N SER A 23 0.18 19.83 -5.71
CA SER A 23 -0.48 19.69 -4.43
C SER A 23 0.11 18.41 -3.88
N ALA A 24 0.82 18.51 -2.76
CA ALA A 24 0.98 17.39 -1.86
C ALA A 24 -0.45 16.97 -1.51
N GLN A 25 -1.04 16.17 -2.38
CA GLN A 25 -2.37 15.64 -2.24
C GLN A 25 -2.17 14.63 -1.12
N SER A 26 -2.64 14.99 0.07
CA SER A 26 -2.49 14.15 1.25
C SER A 26 -3.35 12.91 1.02
N SER A 27 -2.80 11.92 0.32
CA SER A 27 -3.50 10.70 0.00
C SER A 27 -3.91 10.04 1.31
N THR A 28 -5.22 9.98 1.54
CA THR A 28 -5.74 9.43 2.79
C THR A 28 -5.81 7.92 2.65
N ILE A 29 -5.17 7.18 3.54
CA ILE A 29 -5.25 5.71 3.57
C ILE A 29 -6.69 5.31 3.92
N GLN A 30 -7.30 4.50 3.07
CA GLN A 30 -8.67 3.97 3.21
C GLN A 30 -8.68 2.56 3.78
N SER A 31 -7.74 1.72 3.36
CA SER A 31 -7.58 0.37 3.86
C SER A 31 -6.14 -0.11 3.79
N VAL A 32 -5.80 -1.01 4.70
CA VAL A 32 -4.55 -1.77 4.68
C VAL A 32 -4.88 -3.25 4.79
N THR A 33 -4.27 -4.06 3.94
CA THR A 33 -4.46 -5.51 3.90
C THR A 33 -3.12 -6.19 3.91
N TYR A 34 -3.02 -7.22 4.74
CA TYR A 34 -1.93 -8.19 4.69
C TYR A 34 -2.51 -9.56 4.36
N SER A 35 -1.92 -10.24 3.39
CA SER A 35 -2.33 -11.59 3.01
C SER A 35 -1.11 -12.49 2.83
N GLU A 36 -1.27 -13.77 3.14
CA GLU A 36 -0.32 -14.81 2.77
C GLU A 36 -1.04 -15.81 1.87
N THR A 37 -0.45 -16.16 0.72
CA THR A 37 -0.94 -17.24 -0.14
C THR A 37 -0.26 -18.55 0.21
N PHE A 38 -0.92 -19.65 -0.10
CA PHE A 38 -0.42 -21.01 0.11
C PHE A 38 -0.75 -21.87 -1.11
N GLY A 39 -0.08 -23.02 -1.19
CA GLY A 39 -0.37 -24.01 -2.21
C GLY A 39 -1.84 -24.41 -2.30
N ARG A 40 -2.24 -24.88 -3.49
CA ARG A 40 -3.63 -25.30 -3.80
C ARG A 40 -4.69 -24.19 -3.57
N GLY A 41 -4.32 -22.93 -3.78
CA GLY A 41 -5.24 -21.79 -3.73
C GLY A 41 -5.63 -21.33 -2.32
N GLY A 42 -4.93 -21.81 -1.29
CA GLY A 42 -5.12 -21.33 0.07
C GLY A 42 -4.65 -19.89 0.25
N ALA A 43 -5.30 -19.15 1.14
CA ALA A 43 -4.81 -17.83 1.58
C ALA A 43 -5.37 -17.45 2.95
N THR A 44 -4.63 -16.61 3.67
CA THR A 44 -5.12 -15.86 4.83
C THR A 44 -5.10 -14.38 4.48
N SER A 45 -5.99 -13.60 5.08
CA SER A 45 -6.07 -12.17 4.87
C SER A 45 -6.52 -11.45 6.13
N VAL A 46 -5.88 -10.33 6.41
CA VAL A 46 -6.27 -9.38 7.45
C VAL A 46 -6.43 -8.03 6.79
N THR A 47 -7.65 -7.50 6.80
CA THR A 47 -7.99 -6.20 6.22
C THR A 47 -8.46 -5.26 7.33
N ALA A 48 -7.85 -4.09 7.41
CA ALA A 48 -8.23 -3.02 8.32
C ALA A 48 -8.68 -1.79 7.53
N THR A 49 -9.78 -1.21 7.97
CA THR A 49 -10.29 0.11 7.56
C THR A 49 -10.51 0.96 8.80
N LYS A 50 -10.88 2.24 8.61
CA LYS A 50 -11.29 3.09 9.72
C LYS A 50 -12.44 2.51 10.56
N ASP A 51 -13.31 1.72 9.93
CA ASP A 51 -14.55 1.24 10.53
C ASP A 51 -14.49 -0.23 10.95
N SER A 52 -13.60 -1.03 10.35
CA SER A 52 -13.59 -2.48 10.56
C SER A 52 -12.21 -3.13 10.55
N LEU A 53 -12.10 -4.22 11.29
CA LEU A 53 -11.03 -5.21 11.18
C LEU A 53 -11.65 -6.54 10.77
N GLU A 54 -11.16 -7.10 9.67
CA GLU A 54 -11.63 -8.36 9.10
C GLU A 54 -10.45 -9.32 8.96
N ALA A 55 -10.62 -10.53 9.49
CA ALA A 55 -9.69 -11.64 9.31
C ALA A 55 -10.44 -12.75 8.59
N SER A 56 -9.83 -13.31 7.54
CA SER A 56 -10.43 -14.39 6.78
C SER A 56 -9.37 -15.35 6.26
N ALA A 57 -9.79 -16.58 5.98
CA ALA A 57 -8.97 -17.58 5.33
C ALA A 57 -9.78 -18.36 4.31
N ARG A 58 -9.08 -18.95 3.34
CA ARG A 58 -9.65 -19.84 2.32
C ARG A 58 -8.72 -21.03 2.08
N GLY A 59 -9.28 -22.12 1.58
CA GLY A 59 -8.57 -23.38 1.37
C GLY A 59 -8.29 -24.11 2.69
N GLY A 60 -7.25 -24.95 2.71
CA GLY A 60 -6.93 -25.82 3.85
C GLY A 60 -6.58 -25.14 5.19
N LYS A 61 -6.50 -23.79 5.21
CA LYS A 61 -6.20 -23.00 6.42
C LYS A 61 -7.43 -22.44 7.15
N MET A 62 -8.65 -22.69 6.65
CA MET A 62 -9.88 -22.18 7.27
C MET A 62 -10.08 -22.59 8.73
N SER A 63 -9.56 -23.76 9.15
CA SER A 63 -9.70 -24.25 10.53
C SER A 63 -8.68 -23.66 11.52
N GLU A 64 -7.54 -23.14 11.03
CA GLU A 64 -6.42 -22.70 11.88
C GLU A 64 -6.33 -21.17 11.99
N PHE A 65 -6.91 -20.45 11.03
CA PHE A 65 -6.88 -18.99 10.97
C PHE A 65 -8.22 -18.40 11.39
N PRO A 66 -8.24 -17.35 12.23
CA PRO A 66 -9.49 -16.76 12.68
C PRO A 66 -10.27 -16.16 11.51
N SER A 67 -11.59 -16.38 11.52
CA SER A 67 -12.52 -15.78 10.57
C SER A 67 -13.49 -14.87 11.34
N PHE A 68 -13.35 -13.56 11.18
CA PHE A 68 -14.21 -12.59 11.87
C PHE A 68 -14.27 -11.26 11.12
N LYS A 69 -15.30 -10.47 11.45
CA LYS A 69 -15.38 -9.04 11.14
C LYS A 69 -15.84 -8.28 12.38
N LYS A 70 -15.12 -7.23 12.76
CA LYS A 70 -15.43 -6.42 13.95
C LYS A 70 -15.24 -4.94 13.68
N LYS A 71 -15.78 -4.11 14.57
CA LYS A 71 -15.56 -2.66 14.54
C LYS A 71 -14.10 -2.32 14.88
N MET A 72 -13.49 -1.45 14.09
CA MET A 72 -12.16 -0.92 14.35
C MET A 72 -12.24 0.22 15.39
N SER A 73 -11.27 0.27 16.30
CA SER A 73 -11.12 1.41 17.20
C SER A 73 -10.37 2.54 16.49
N SER A 74 -10.75 3.79 16.71
CA SER A 74 -10.07 4.93 16.09
C SER A 74 -8.60 5.04 16.50
N LYS A 75 -8.27 4.63 17.73
CA LYS A 75 -6.89 4.60 18.24
C LYS A 75 -6.04 3.57 17.51
N ASP A 76 -6.55 2.35 17.33
CA ASP A 76 -5.82 1.29 16.63
C ASP A 76 -5.68 1.61 15.14
N TRP A 77 -6.73 2.16 14.53
CA TRP A 77 -6.66 2.66 13.15
C TRP A 77 -5.58 3.73 12.96
N GLN A 78 -5.57 4.76 13.82
CA GLN A 78 -4.54 5.81 13.77
C GLN A 78 -3.14 5.23 13.95
N LYS A 79 -2.97 4.30 14.90
CA LYS A 79 -1.68 3.63 15.12
C LYS A 79 -1.22 2.87 13.88
N LEU A 80 -2.12 2.12 13.22
CA LEU A 80 -1.81 1.39 11.99
C LEU A 80 -1.30 2.31 10.89
N ILE A 81 -2.02 3.39 10.60
CA ILE A 81 -1.69 4.27 9.47
C ILE A 81 -0.52 5.23 9.77
N SER A 82 -0.26 5.54 11.05
CA SER A 82 0.85 6.44 11.44
C SER A 82 2.24 5.89 11.09
N GLY A 83 2.37 4.58 10.91
CA GLY A 83 3.62 3.93 10.52
C GLY A 83 3.86 3.88 9.01
N LEU A 84 2.97 4.45 8.19
CA LEU A 84 3.03 4.36 6.73
C LEU A 84 3.36 5.73 6.11
N ASP A 85 4.51 5.80 5.45
CA ASP A 85 4.89 6.88 4.57
C ASP A 85 4.61 6.48 3.11
N ILE A 86 3.66 7.20 2.50
CA ILE A 86 3.22 6.97 1.13
C ILE A 86 4.36 7.20 0.13
N SER A 87 5.26 8.15 0.40
CA SER A 87 6.41 8.42 -0.45
C SER A 87 7.37 7.22 -0.48
N LEU A 88 7.51 6.50 0.64
CA LEU A 88 8.28 5.26 0.69
C LEU A 88 7.56 4.11 -0.02
N LEU A 89 6.21 4.06 0.00
CA LEU A 89 5.45 3.07 -0.76
C LEU A 89 5.70 3.22 -2.27
N GLU A 90 5.75 4.45 -2.79
CA GLU A 90 6.09 4.72 -4.20
C GLU A 90 7.48 4.22 -4.60
N ALA A 91 8.44 4.33 -3.70
CA ALA A 91 9.81 3.86 -3.91
C ALA A 91 9.99 2.35 -3.64
N THR A 92 8.97 1.68 -3.11
CA THR A 92 9.05 0.26 -2.72
C THR A 92 8.94 -0.64 -3.93
N LYS A 93 9.88 -1.57 -4.05
CA LYS A 93 9.88 -2.63 -5.04
C LYS A 93 9.37 -3.93 -4.43
N SER A 94 8.52 -4.62 -5.18
CA SER A 94 8.16 -6.02 -4.92
C SER A 94 9.33 -6.95 -5.23
N GLY A 95 9.38 -8.09 -4.55
CA GLY A 95 10.21 -9.22 -4.90
C GLY A 95 9.50 -10.17 -5.87
N GLU A 96 10.15 -11.31 -6.13
CA GLU A 96 9.63 -12.33 -7.02
C GLU A 96 8.41 -13.03 -6.42
N ARG A 97 7.43 -13.35 -7.28
CA ARG A 97 6.26 -14.15 -6.91
C ARG A 97 6.63 -15.64 -6.92
N ARG A 98 6.15 -16.37 -5.93
CA ARG A 98 6.52 -17.77 -5.69
C ARG A 98 5.39 -18.75 -6.00
N GLY A 99 4.20 -18.26 -6.35
CA GLY A 99 3.05 -19.10 -6.70
C GLY A 99 3.28 -20.10 -7.85
N LEU A 100 4.28 -19.87 -8.72
CA LEU A 100 4.66 -20.83 -9.78
C LEU A 100 5.33 -22.09 -9.21
N TYR A 101 6.00 -21.98 -8.06
CA TYR A 101 6.80 -23.06 -7.44
C TYR A 101 6.13 -23.64 -6.18
N ASP A 102 4.81 -23.51 -6.06
CA ASP A 102 4.04 -23.86 -4.85
C ASP A 102 4.51 -23.12 -3.58
N GLY A 103 5.23 -22.00 -3.74
CA GLY A 103 5.70 -21.17 -2.64
C GLY A 103 4.66 -20.14 -2.21
N SER A 104 4.68 -19.80 -0.92
CA SER A 104 3.81 -18.77 -0.36
C SER A 104 4.28 -17.37 -0.74
N ASP A 105 3.32 -16.52 -1.11
CA ASP A 105 3.53 -15.08 -1.31
C ASP A 105 3.02 -14.30 -0.11
N GLU A 106 3.85 -13.43 0.43
CA GLU A 106 3.43 -12.34 1.30
C GLU A 106 2.97 -11.16 0.44
N ILE A 107 1.75 -10.68 0.69
CA ILE A 107 1.12 -9.64 -0.10
C ILE A 107 0.65 -8.52 0.81
N PHE A 108 1.06 -7.29 0.50
CA PHE A 108 0.56 -6.08 1.14
C PHE A 108 -0.29 -5.30 0.13
N ARG A 109 -1.50 -4.89 0.53
CA ARG A 109 -2.30 -3.92 -0.22
C ARG A 109 -2.60 -2.70 0.64
N ILE A 110 -2.26 -1.52 0.14
CA ILE A 110 -2.55 -0.25 0.80
C ILE A 110 -3.36 0.58 -0.18
N LYS A 111 -4.64 0.79 0.12
CA LYS A 111 -5.52 1.62 -0.69
C LYS A 111 -5.56 3.02 -0.12
N THR A 112 -5.24 4.01 -0.94
CA THR A 112 -5.42 5.43 -0.63
C THR A 112 -6.61 5.99 -1.38
N SER A 113 -6.92 7.27 -1.14
CA SER A 113 -7.89 8.02 -1.93
C SER A 113 -7.53 8.16 -3.41
N GLU A 114 -6.29 7.91 -3.78
CA GLU A 114 -5.77 8.14 -5.14
C GLU A 114 -5.52 6.84 -5.90
N LYS A 115 -4.92 5.85 -5.23
CA LYS A 115 -4.59 4.57 -5.85
C LYS A 115 -4.41 3.45 -4.84
N GLU A 116 -4.22 2.24 -5.35
CA GLU A 116 -3.87 1.07 -4.57
C GLU A 116 -2.41 0.69 -4.82
N TYR A 117 -1.66 0.50 -3.73
CA TYR A 117 -0.33 -0.09 -3.76
C TYR A 117 -0.45 -1.57 -3.46
N GLU A 118 0.14 -2.41 -4.31
CA GLU A 118 0.20 -3.86 -4.08
C GLU A 118 1.66 -4.32 -4.15
N PHE A 119 2.13 -4.96 -3.07
CA PHE A 119 3.50 -5.44 -2.97
C PHE A 119 3.56 -6.94 -2.69
N TYR A 120 4.46 -7.63 -3.37
CA TYR A 120 4.71 -9.06 -3.23
C TYR A 120 6.11 -9.29 -2.67
N ASN A 121 6.24 -10.13 -1.64
CA ASN A 121 7.52 -10.63 -1.12
C ASN A 121 8.61 -9.54 -1.05
N VAL A 122 8.29 -8.41 -0.43
CA VAL A 122 9.14 -7.22 -0.43
C VAL A 122 10.53 -7.55 0.14
N PRO A 123 11.62 -7.33 -0.61
CA PRO A 123 12.98 -7.60 -0.13
C PRO A 123 13.38 -6.66 1.01
N ALA A 124 14.30 -7.11 1.87
CA ALA A 124 14.73 -6.36 3.07
C ALA A 124 15.38 -5.00 2.75
N GLU A 125 15.99 -4.90 1.57
CA GLU A 125 16.65 -3.72 1.03
C GLU A 125 15.70 -2.72 0.34
N SER A 126 14.43 -3.10 0.15
CA SER A 126 13.42 -2.23 -0.47
C SER A 126 13.04 -1.08 0.47
N ALA A 127 12.81 0.11 -0.09
CA ALA A 127 12.63 1.35 0.67
C ALA A 127 11.54 1.25 1.76
N GLY A 128 10.40 0.64 1.46
CA GLY A 128 9.29 0.48 2.40
C GLY A 128 9.29 -0.85 3.17
N TYR A 129 10.34 -1.67 3.11
CA TYR A 129 10.35 -2.96 3.79
C TYR A 129 10.01 -2.86 5.29
N LYS A 130 10.71 -1.96 6.01
CA LYS A 130 10.55 -1.82 7.46
C LYS A 130 9.13 -1.43 7.87
N GLN A 131 8.50 -0.50 7.15
CA GLN A 131 7.12 -0.08 7.46
C GLN A 131 6.11 -1.18 7.16
N LEU A 132 6.31 -1.96 6.09
CA LEU A 132 5.44 -3.09 5.77
C LEU A 132 5.60 -4.23 6.79
N GLU A 133 6.82 -4.48 7.26
CA GLU A 133 7.08 -5.45 8.33
C GLU A 133 6.39 -5.03 9.65
N GLN A 134 6.45 -3.74 9.99
CA GLN A 134 5.74 -3.18 11.15
C GLN A 134 4.22 -3.27 10.99
N LEU A 135 3.70 -2.99 9.78
CA LEU A 135 2.29 -3.14 9.45
C LEU A 135 1.83 -4.59 9.64
N LYS A 136 2.58 -5.58 9.12
CA LYS A 136 2.31 -7.02 9.34
C LYS A 136 2.23 -7.34 10.83
N LYS A 137 3.22 -6.92 11.60
CA LYS A 137 3.25 -7.13 13.07
C LYS A 137 2.03 -6.50 13.75
N ALA A 138 1.67 -5.27 13.39
CA ALA A 138 0.52 -4.57 13.96
C ALA A 138 -0.80 -5.28 13.64
N LEU A 139 -1.02 -5.68 12.38
CA LEU A 139 -2.21 -6.43 11.97
C LEU A 139 -2.31 -7.78 12.69
N ASN A 140 -1.22 -8.54 12.79
CA ASN A 140 -1.19 -9.82 13.49
C ASN A 140 -1.46 -9.69 14.99
N ASN A 141 -0.99 -8.61 15.62
CA ASN A 141 -1.28 -8.31 17.02
C ASN A 141 -2.77 -8.02 17.22
N LEU A 142 -3.37 -7.22 16.34
CA LEU A 142 -4.81 -6.94 16.39
C LEU A 142 -5.62 -8.21 16.20
N VAL A 143 -5.23 -9.10 15.29
CA VAL A 143 -5.91 -10.40 15.11
C VAL A 143 -5.78 -11.27 16.35
N SER A 144 -4.60 -11.34 16.98
CA SER A 144 -4.35 -12.19 18.15
C SER A 144 -5.15 -11.75 19.38
N GLN A 145 -5.30 -10.44 19.62
CA GLN A 145 -6.17 -9.89 20.67
C GLN A 145 -7.65 -10.22 20.47
N ASN A 146 -7.98 -10.71 19.28
CA ASN A 146 -9.33 -10.90 18.78
C ASN A 146 -9.64 -12.37 18.45
N LYS A 147 -8.72 -13.30 18.74
CA LYS A 147 -9.01 -14.74 18.76
C LYS A 147 -9.84 -15.02 20.02
N GLN A 148 -11.13 -15.27 19.83
CA GLN A 148 -12.01 -15.84 20.85
C GLN A 148 -12.07 -17.36 20.65
#